data_AF-A0A133S6S2-F1
#
_entry.id   AF-A0A133S6S2-F1
#
_cell.length_a   1.000
_cell.length_b   1.000
_cell.length_c   1.000
_cell.angle_alpha   90.00
_cell.angle_beta   90.00
_cell.angle_gamma   90.00
#
_symmetry.space_group_name_H-M   'P 1'
#
loop_
_entity.id
_entity.type
_entity.pdbx_description
1 polymer ?
#
loop_
_entity_poly.entity_id
_entity_poly.type
_entity_poly.pdbx_seq_one_letter_code
_entity_poly.pdbx_strand_id
1 'polypeptide(L)'
;MINHINVDKIKILNSIVGRKVNNIFLQKSFLFSDDRKKKEINAYYDRGIYIELEDSYIRILNNYLENEDYDEYPNFEIENCKNLVEETDYYKLIPTFIEGSLEQIAIINDEFTTFYSDEVNSIDIAIKLIIDGKIYYIIAWDAIQGDLSLIDKSVIGEEFYHVIRSQLSKFWINKDIDLRYFYRKEIPINDRLNECIS
;
A
#
# COMPACT_ATOMS: atom_id res chain seq x y z
N MET A 1 -15.61 -9.93 7.85
CA MET A 1 -15.10 -8.55 7.84
C MET A 1 -14.79 -8.10 6.43
N ILE A 2 -15.33 -6.99 5.95
CA ILE A 2 -15.01 -6.51 4.59
C ILE A 2 -14.41 -5.12 4.72
N ASN A 3 -13.10 -5.01 4.50
CA ASN A 3 -12.37 -3.76 4.50
C ASN A 3 -11.82 -3.49 3.10
N HIS A 4 -12.47 -2.56 2.43
CA HIS A 4 -12.25 -2.27 1.02
C HIS A 4 -11.99 -0.80 0.83
N ILE A 5 -11.06 -0.49 -0.08
CA ILE A 5 -10.84 0.88 -0.52
C ILE A 5 -12.17 1.44 -1.05
N ASN A 6 -12.57 2.61 -0.54
CA ASN A 6 -13.82 3.26 -0.92
C ASN A 6 -13.89 3.52 -2.45
N VAL A 7 -15.08 3.40 -3.03
CA VAL A 7 -15.32 3.60 -4.46
C VAL A 7 -14.78 4.91 -5.02
N ASP A 8 -14.85 6.02 -4.27
CA ASP A 8 -14.34 7.31 -4.74
C ASP A 8 -12.81 7.33 -4.80
N LYS A 9 -12.15 6.62 -3.88
CA LYS A 9 -10.70 6.40 -3.90
C LYS A 9 -10.30 5.49 -5.08
N ILE A 10 -11.09 4.45 -5.37
CA ILE A 10 -10.91 3.60 -6.56
C ILE A 10 -11.05 4.41 -7.85
N LYS A 11 -12.01 5.34 -7.94
CA LYS A 11 -12.15 6.25 -9.09
C LYS A 11 -10.91 7.13 -9.27
N ILE A 12 -10.32 7.64 -8.19
CA ILE A 12 -9.07 8.41 -8.25
C ILE A 12 -7.96 7.56 -8.86
N LEU A 13 -7.73 6.33 -8.35
CA LEU A 13 -6.73 5.42 -8.91
C LEU A 13 -7.00 5.10 -10.38
N ASN A 14 -8.25 4.77 -10.72
CA ASN A 14 -8.59 4.44 -12.10
C ASN A 14 -8.37 5.62 -13.06
N SER A 15 -8.61 6.85 -12.60
CA SER A 15 -8.46 8.07 -13.42
C SER A 15 -7.02 8.34 -13.87
N ILE A 16 -6.03 7.69 -13.24
CA ILE A 16 -4.61 7.91 -13.56
C ILE A 16 -4.00 6.81 -14.42
N VAL A 17 -4.74 5.73 -14.69
CA VAL A 17 -4.31 4.69 -15.63
C VAL A 17 -4.14 5.29 -17.03
N GLY A 18 -3.04 4.95 -17.68
CA GLY A 18 -2.61 5.48 -18.98
C GLY A 18 -1.88 6.83 -18.91
N ARG A 19 -1.78 7.45 -17.73
CA ARG A 19 -1.05 8.72 -17.56
C ARG A 19 0.45 8.49 -17.38
N LYS A 20 1.25 9.52 -17.71
CA LYS A 20 2.68 9.52 -17.43
C LYS A 20 2.93 9.80 -15.94
N VAL A 21 3.69 8.93 -15.30
CA VAL A 21 4.30 9.13 -13.98
C VAL A 21 5.66 9.78 -14.20
N ASN A 22 5.86 10.94 -13.57
CA ASN A 22 7.14 11.66 -13.64
C ASN A 22 8.09 11.23 -12.51
N ASN A 23 7.54 10.83 -11.36
CA ASN A 23 8.29 10.27 -10.25
C ASN A 23 7.33 9.59 -9.26
N ILE A 24 7.87 8.80 -8.34
CA ILE A 24 7.19 8.45 -7.09
C ILE A 24 8.04 8.99 -5.94
N PHE A 25 7.43 9.73 -5.03
CA PHE A 25 8.07 10.20 -3.80
C PHE A 25 7.64 9.37 -2.60
N LEU A 26 8.59 9.08 -1.73
CA LEU A 26 8.37 8.43 -0.45
C LEU A 26 8.48 9.46 0.66
N GLN A 27 7.45 9.62 1.48
CA GLN A 27 7.51 10.47 2.67
C GLN A 27 8.09 9.67 3.84
N LYS A 28 9.32 9.99 4.23
CA LYS A 28 9.98 9.35 5.38
C LYS A 28 9.89 10.23 6.61
N SER A 29 9.63 9.61 7.76
CA SER A 29 9.78 10.27 9.06
C SER A 29 11.23 10.21 9.53
N PHE A 30 11.77 11.34 9.96
CA PHE A 30 13.13 11.45 10.52
C PHE A 30 13.13 11.61 12.04
N LEU A 31 12.05 11.24 12.73
CA LEU A 31 12.02 11.19 14.19
C LEU A 31 13.15 10.27 14.68
N PHE A 32 14.10 10.85 15.43
CA PHE A 32 15.22 10.12 16.03
C PHE A 32 14.70 9.02 16.95
N SER A 33 14.77 7.75 16.53
CA SER A 33 14.71 6.64 17.49
C SER A 33 16.13 6.22 17.86
N ASP A 34 16.47 6.27 19.14
CA ASP A 34 17.79 5.80 19.63
C ASP A 34 17.97 4.28 19.51
N ASP A 35 16.88 3.55 19.25
CA ASP A 35 16.90 2.12 19.03
C ASP A 35 17.29 1.77 17.59
N ARG A 36 18.43 1.08 17.43
CA ARG A 36 18.95 0.63 16.12
C ARG A 36 17.97 -0.29 15.39
N LYS A 37 17.22 -1.14 16.11
CA LYS A 37 16.25 -2.05 15.47
C LYS A 37 15.05 -1.28 14.92
N LYS A 38 14.57 -0.26 15.64
CA LYS A 38 13.54 0.65 15.14
C LYS A 38 14.03 1.51 13.97
N LYS A 39 15.30 1.91 13.96
CA LYS A 39 15.92 2.60 12.80
C LYS A 39 15.96 1.74 11.54
N GLU A 40 16.33 0.47 11.66
CA GLU A 40 16.33 -0.47 10.52
C GLU A 40 14.92 -0.73 9.99
N ILE A 41 13.94 -0.86 10.88
CA ILE A 41 12.53 -1.08 10.50
C ILE A 41 11.90 0.19 9.90
N ASN A 42 12.08 1.35 10.53
CA ASN A 42 11.59 2.64 10.03
C ASN A 42 12.23 3.06 8.70
N ALA A 43 13.40 2.52 8.35
CA ALA A 43 14.01 2.76 7.04
C ALA A 43 13.16 2.21 5.89
N TYR A 44 12.32 1.20 6.15
CA TYR A 44 11.47 0.56 5.13
C TYR A 44 10.04 1.09 5.10
N TYR A 45 9.59 1.75 6.17
CA TYR A 45 8.23 2.30 6.22
C TYR A 45 8.18 3.74 5.68
N ASP A 46 7.15 3.98 4.88
CA ASP A 46 6.82 5.23 4.22
C ASP A 46 5.53 5.75 4.85
N ARG A 47 5.59 6.98 5.39
CA ARG A 47 4.41 7.63 5.97
C ARG A 47 3.36 7.97 4.92
N GLY A 48 3.81 8.16 3.69
CA GLY A 48 2.97 8.37 2.52
C GLY A 48 3.75 8.15 1.24
N ILE A 49 3.04 7.79 0.19
CA ILE A 49 3.57 7.60 -1.15
C ILE A 49 2.86 8.55 -2.10
N TYR A 50 3.62 9.29 -2.89
CA TYR A 50 3.09 10.29 -3.82
C TYR A 50 3.47 9.90 -5.24
N ILE A 51 2.48 9.65 -6.09
CA ILE A 51 2.68 9.42 -7.52
C ILE A 51 2.58 10.77 -8.22
N GLU A 52 3.68 11.28 -8.75
CA GLU A 52 3.74 12.54 -9.47
C GLU A 52 3.28 12.36 -10.92
N LEU A 53 2.32 13.19 -11.32
CA LEU A 53 1.81 13.31 -12.68
C LEU A 53 2.17 14.70 -13.22
N GLU A 54 1.80 15.00 -14.47
CA GLU A 54 2.14 16.28 -15.12
C GLU A 54 1.59 17.53 -14.38
N ASP A 55 0.40 17.42 -13.79
CA ASP A 55 -0.36 18.54 -13.23
C ASP A 55 -0.81 18.33 -11.78
N SER A 56 -0.44 17.20 -11.19
CA SER A 56 -1.05 16.70 -9.95
C SER A 56 -0.20 15.61 -9.31
N TYR A 57 -0.58 15.25 -8.08
CA TYR A 57 -0.02 14.15 -7.32
C TYR A 57 -1.16 13.28 -6.80
N ILE A 58 -1.00 11.96 -6.88
CA ILE A 58 -1.84 11.06 -6.11
C ILE A 58 -1.12 10.70 -4.82
N ARG A 59 -1.68 11.12 -3.69
CA ARG A 59 -1.19 10.76 -2.35
C ARG A 59 -1.87 9.50 -1.89
N ILE A 60 -1.08 8.54 -1.43
CA ILE A 60 -1.53 7.28 -0.83
C ILE A 60 -0.97 7.21 0.58
N LEU A 61 -1.86 7.08 1.55
CA LEU A 61 -1.52 6.91 2.97
C LEU A 61 -2.13 5.60 3.47
N ASN A 62 -1.55 5.05 4.52
CA ASN A 62 -2.22 4.09 5.37
C ASN A 62 -2.73 4.83 6.60
N ASN A 63 -4.02 4.75 6.87
CA ASN A 63 -4.65 5.39 8.03
C ASN A 63 -5.32 4.36 8.93
N TYR A 64 -5.65 4.76 10.15
CA TYR A 64 -6.51 3.96 11.03
C TYR A 64 -7.97 4.02 10.55
N LEU A 65 -8.74 2.97 10.81
CA LEU A 65 -10.19 3.00 10.77
C LEU A 65 -10.69 3.46 12.14
N GLU A 66 -11.36 4.61 12.23
CA GLU A 66 -11.93 5.12 13.49
C GLU A 66 -13.21 4.35 13.90
N ASN A 67 -13.12 3.03 14.04
CA ASN A 67 -14.26 2.21 14.48
C ASN A 67 -13.76 1.04 15.35
N GLU A 68 -14.38 0.84 16.51
CA GLU A 68 -13.88 0.02 17.64
C GLU A 68 -13.60 -1.46 17.30
N ASP A 69 -14.12 -1.97 16.19
CA ASP A 69 -13.96 -3.36 15.75
C ASP A 69 -12.91 -3.58 14.63
N TYR A 70 -12.31 -2.52 14.08
CA TYR A 70 -11.55 -2.58 12.82
C TYR A 70 -10.21 -1.83 12.81
N ASP A 71 -9.72 -1.40 13.97
CA ASP A 71 -8.48 -0.64 14.12
C ASP A 71 -7.19 -1.48 13.92
N GLU A 72 -7.33 -2.78 13.59
CA GLU A 72 -6.22 -3.73 13.38
C GLU A 72 -5.91 -4.02 11.89
N TYR A 73 -6.64 -3.43 10.93
CA TYR A 73 -6.39 -3.63 9.50
C TYR A 73 -5.99 -2.37 8.72
N PRO A 74 -5.15 -2.50 7.67
CA PRO A 74 -4.82 -1.39 6.80
C PRO A 74 -6.03 -0.68 6.21
N ASN A 75 -5.92 0.63 6.01
CA ASN A 75 -6.93 1.40 5.29
C ASN A 75 -6.24 2.44 4.41
N PHE A 76 -6.27 2.19 3.11
CA PHE A 76 -5.68 3.10 2.13
C PHE A 76 -6.52 4.37 2.02
N GLU A 77 -5.92 5.50 2.39
CA GLU A 77 -6.42 6.84 2.07
C GLU A 77 -5.76 7.28 0.76
N ILE A 78 -6.59 7.69 -0.21
CA ILE A 78 -6.12 8.06 -1.55
C ILE A 78 -6.71 9.40 -1.91
N GLU A 79 -5.85 10.34 -2.23
CA GLU A 79 -6.24 11.72 -2.51
C GLU A 79 -5.55 12.23 -3.76
N ASN A 80 -6.26 13.06 -4.53
CA ASN A 80 -5.67 13.85 -5.60
C ASN A 80 -5.27 15.22 -5.03
N CYS A 81 -3.98 15.51 -5.05
CA CYS A 81 -3.39 16.73 -4.53
C CYS A 81 -2.82 17.57 -5.68
N LYS A 82 -3.02 18.89 -5.64
CA LYS A 82 -2.42 19.80 -6.62
C LYS A 82 -0.91 20.00 -6.41
N ASN A 83 -0.47 19.89 -5.15
CA ASN A 83 0.90 20.11 -4.74
C ASN A 83 1.33 18.96 -3.82
N LEU A 84 2.64 18.70 -3.76
CA LEU A 84 3.21 17.86 -2.70
C LEU A 84 2.88 18.47 -1.35
N VAL A 85 2.36 17.65 -0.45
CA VAL A 85 2.05 18.06 0.91
C VAL A 85 3.25 17.70 1.78
N GLU A 86 3.89 18.74 2.32
CA GLU A 86 4.87 18.72 3.42
C GLU A 86 6.27 18.12 3.16
N GLU A 87 7.25 19.04 2.99
CA GLU A 87 8.52 18.97 3.70
C GLU A 87 8.34 19.70 5.06
N THR A 88 8.57 19.01 6.17
CA THR A 88 8.61 19.64 7.50
C THR A 88 9.88 19.22 8.22
N ASP A 89 10.16 19.80 9.39
CA ASP A 89 11.30 19.39 10.22
C ASP A 89 11.27 17.89 10.59
N TYR A 90 10.12 17.23 10.46
CA TYR A 90 9.89 15.85 10.86
C TYR A 90 9.77 14.86 9.68
N TYR A 91 9.50 15.36 8.47
CA TYR A 91 9.25 14.54 7.29
C TYR A 91 10.05 15.05 6.09
N LYS A 92 10.64 14.13 5.32
CA LYS A 92 11.20 14.46 4.00
C LYS A 92 10.63 13.57 2.91
N LEU A 93 10.54 14.15 1.74
CA LEU A 93 10.21 13.45 0.51
C LEU A 93 11.50 12.94 -0.13
N ILE A 94 11.53 11.64 -0.43
CA ILE A 94 12.65 10.99 -1.11
C ILE A 94 12.18 10.61 -2.51
N PRO A 95 12.80 11.14 -3.58
CA PRO A 95 12.49 10.73 -4.94
C PRO A 95 13.00 9.31 -5.19
N THR A 96 12.21 8.51 -5.90
CA THR A 96 12.59 7.15 -6.31
C THR A 96 13.13 7.09 -7.73
N PHE A 97 12.90 8.14 -8.53
CA PHE A 97 13.19 8.18 -9.97
C PHE A 97 12.45 7.09 -10.78
N ILE A 98 11.32 6.61 -10.25
CA ILE A 98 10.41 5.74 -10.98
C ILE A 98 9.54 6.64 -11.86
N GLU A 99 9.79 6.58 -13.16
CA GLU A 99 9.05 7.30 -14.20
C GLU A 99 8.58 6.33 -15.29
N GLY A 100 7.56 6.71 -16.05
CA GLY A 100 7.05 5.92 -17.17
C GLY A 100 5.54 6.06 -17.38
N SER A 101 4.99 5.31 -18.33
CA SER A 101 3.53 5.20 -18.50
C SER A 101 2.95 4.27 -17.46
N LEU A 102 1.94 4.72 -16.70
CA LEU A 102 1.19 3.88 -15.77
C LEU A 102 0.18 3.02 -16.53
N GLU A 103 0.57 1.82 -16.89
CA GLU A 103 -0.21 0.93 -17.76
C GLU A 103 -1.40 0.30 -17.04
N GLN A 104 -1.20 -0.12 -15.79
CA GLN A 104 -2.21 -0.86 -15.03
C GLN A 104 -2.09 -0.59 -13.53
N ILE A 105 -3.24 -0.67 -12.86
CA ILE A 105 -3.34 -0.72 -11.40
C ILE A 105 -4.19 -1.94 -11.04
N ALA A 106 -3.80 -2.64 -9.98
CA ALA A 106 -4.62 -3.69 -9.38
C ALA A 106 -4.58 -3.59 -7.85
N ILE A 107 -5.67 -4.02 -7.21
CA ILE A 107 -5.74 -4.16 -5.76
C ILE A 107 -5.44 -5.61 -5.41
N ILE A 108 -4.50 -5.82 -4.50
CA ILE A 108 -4.26 -7.13 -3.90
C ILE A 108 -5.14 -7.24 -2.67
N ASN A 109 -5.99 -8.25 -2.67
CA ASN A 109 -6.98 -8.49 -1.64
C ASN A 109 -6.82 -9.90 -1.09
N ASP A 110 -6.88 -10.03 0.23
CA ASP A 110 -6.92 -11.31 0.92
C ASP A 110 -8.32 -11.61 1.39
N GLU A 111 -8.84 -12.78 1.02
CA GLU A 111 -10.06 -13.36 1.55
C GLU A 111 -9.75 -14.54 2.45
N PHE A 112 -10.32 -14.59 3.65
CA PHE A 112 -10.05 -15.66 4.60
C PHE A 112 -11.19 -15.88 5.60
N THR A 113 -11.26 -17.07 6.17
CA THR A 113 -12.12 -17.38 7.34
C THR A 113 -11.24 -17.93 8.45
N THR A 114 -11.69 -17.83 9.70
CA THR A 114 -10.97 -18.40 10.85
C THR A 114 -11.57 -19.73 11.26
N PHE A 115 -10.89 -20.49 12.13
CA PHE A 115 -11.48 -21.70 12.73
C PHE A 115 -12.62 -21.40 13.71
N TYR A 116 -12.72 -20.16 14.18
CA TYR A 116 -13.70 -19.73 15.18
C TYR A 116 -14.91 -19.00 14.56
N SER A 117 -14.87 -18.67 13.27
CA SER A 117 -15.95 -17.99 12.56
C SER A 117 -16.00 -18.40 11.09
N ASP A 118 -17.21 -18.73 10.61
CA ASP A 118 -17.48 -18.95 9.19
C ASP A 118 -17.67 -17.62 8.41
N GLU A 119 -17.53 -16.47 9.09
CA GLU A 119 -17.58 -15.17 8.44
C GLU A 119 -16.37 -14.99 7.50
N VAL A 120 -16.65 -14.67 6.24
CA VAL A 120 -15.62 -14.33 5.25
C VAL A 120 -15.08 -12.94 5.57
N ASN A 121 -13.78 -12.90 5.79
CA ASN A 121 -13.00 -11.68 5.88
C ASN A 121 -12.41 -11.38 4.51
N SER A 122 -12.36 -10.11 4.12
CA SER A 122 -11.81 -9.64 2.86
C SER A 122 -11.17 -8.28 3.08
N ILE A 123 -9.85 -8.18 2.92
CA ILE A 123 -9.07 -6.97 3.22
C ILE A 123 -8.15 -6.63 2.04
N ASP A 124 -8.19 -5.37 1.63
CA ASP A 124 -7.25 -4.81 0.66
C ASP A 124 -5.90 -4.56 1.36
N ILE A 125 -4.84 -5.23 0.89
CA ILE A 125 -3.53 -5.27 1.57
C ILE A 125 -2.42 -4.57 0.79
N ALA A 126 -2.59 -4.41 -0.53
CA ALA A 126 -1.60 -3.75 -1.37
C ALA A 126 -2.23 -3.19 -2.65
N ILE A 127 -1.56 -2.20 -3.23
CA ILE A 127 -1.84 -1.67 -4.56
C ILE A 127 -0.66 -2.06 -5.45
N LYS A 128 -0.94 -2.74 -6.55
CA LYS A 128 0.03 -3.06 -7.61
C LYS A 128 -0.04 -1.98 -8.67
N LEU A 129 1.12 -1.49 -9.09
CA LEU A 129 1.30 -0.58 -10.22
C LEU A 129 2.14 -1.27 -11.30
N ILE A 130 1.76 -1.10 -12.56
CA ILE A 130 2.60 -1.48 -13.71
C ILE A 130 3.00 -0.19 -14.43
N ILE A 131 4.30 0.14 -14.40
CA ILE A 131 4.86 1.34 -15.02
C ILE A 131 5.92 0.90 -16.03
N ASP A 132 5.70 1.18 -17.32
CA ASP A 132 6.53 0.71 -18.44
C ASP A 132 6.89 -0.79 -18.33
N GLY A 133 5.88 -1.64 -18.10
CA GLY A 133 6.02 -3.09 -17.91
C GLY A 133 6.69 -3.54 -16.60
N LYS A 134 7.19 -2.63 -15.76
CA LYS A 134 7.77 -2.95 -14.44
C LYS A 134 6.69 -2.97 -13.37
N ILE A 135 6.79 -3.92 -12.44
CA ILE A 135 5.79 -4.12 -11.39
C ILE A 135 6.29 -3.54 -10.07
N TYR A 136 5.48 -2.67 -9.49
CA TYR A 136 5.68 -2.10 -8.16
C TYR A 136 4.50 -2.44 -7.26
N TYR A 137 4.77 -2.64 -5.97
CA TYR A 137 3.76 -2.85 -4.94
C TYR A 137 3.84 -1.75 -3.89
N ILE A 138 2.70 -1.16 -3.57
CA ILE A 138 2.50 -0.34 -2.38
C ILE A 138 1.81 -1.24 -1.37
N ILE A 139 2.53 -1.65 -0.33
CA ILE A 139 2.02 -2.58 0.69
C ILE A 139 1.73 -1.79 1.96
N ALA A 140 0.58 -2.03 2.58
CA ALA A 140 0.29 -1.56 3.93
C ALA A 140 0.47 -2.72 4.91
N TRP A 141 1.37 -2.53 5.88
CA TRP A 141 1.85 -3.61 6.75
C TRP A 141 1.01 -3.85 7.99
N ASP A 142 0.22 -2.87 8.41
CA ASP A 142 -0.64 -2.95 9.60
C ASP A 142 -1.69 -1.83 9.53
N ALA A 143 -2.55 -1.67 10.54
CA ALA A 143 -3.40 -0.47 10.69
C ALA A 143 -2.66 0.79 11.16
N ILE A 144 -1.35 0.67 11.39
CA ILE A 144 -0.54 1.77 11.89
C ILE A 144 -0.40 2.83 10.80
N GLN A 145 -0.75 4.05 11.15
CA GLN A 145 -0.66 5.19 10.25
C GLN A 145 0.75 5.29 9.66
N GLY A 146 0.87 5.30 8.34
CA GLY A 146 2.15 5.48 7.67
C GLY A 146 3.13 4.29 7.74
N ASP A 147 2.61 3.07 7.92
CA ASP A 147 3.35 1.82 7.68
C ASP A 147 3.08 1.30 6.26
N LEU A 148 3.42 2.13 5.26
CA LEU A 148 3.45 1.73 3.85
C LEU A 148 4.86 1.32 3.42
N SER A 149 4.99 0.54 2.36
CA SER A 149 6.24 0.43 1.61
C SER A 149 5.99 0.38 0.12
N LEU A 150 6.80 1.11 -0.65
CA LEU A 150 6.94 0.88 -2.08
C LEU A 150 8.03 -0.18 -2.35
N ILE A 151 7.66 -1.23 -3.07
CA ILE A 151 8.55 -2.35 -3.40
C ILE A 151 8.57 -2.57 -4.90
N ASP A 152 9.74 -2.48 -5.51
CA ASP A 152 9.97 -2.98 -6.87
C ASP A 152 9.99 -4.51 -6.85
N LYS A 153 9.17 -5.16 -7.67
CA LYS A 153 9.08 -6.62 -7.72
C LYS A 153 10.40 -7.28 -8.12
N SER A 154 11.20 -6.62 -8.96
CA SER A 154 12.44 -7.19 -9.50
C SER A 154 13.51 -7.41 -8.43
N VAL A 155 13.51 -6.59 -7.37
CA VAL A 155 14.53 -6.64 -6.31
C VAL A 155 14.12 -7.52 -5.12
N ILE A 156 12.89 -8.03 -5.07
CA ILE A 156 12.40 -8.89 -3.97
C ILE A 156 13.28 -10.14 -3.80
N GLY A 157 13.83 -10.68 -4.89
CA GLY A 157 14.71 -11.85 -4.88
C GLY A 157 16.12 -11.57 -4.35
N GLU A 158 16.52 -10.31 -4.25
CA GLU A 158 17.89 -9.93 -3.88
C GLU A 158 18.16 -10.16 -2.39
N GLU A 159 19.44 -10.39 -2.07
CA GLU A 159 19.91 -10.70 -0.72
C GLU A 159 19.62 -9.56 0.26
N PHE A 160 19.72 -8.31 -0.20
CA PHE A 160 19.45 -7.13 0.61
C PHE A 160 17.98 -7.04 1.07
N TYR A 161 17.04 -7.63 0.32
CA TYR A 161 15.61 -7.61 0.61
C TYR A 161 15.14 -8.78 1.50
N HIS A 162 16.06 -9.54 2.11
CA HIS A 162 15.71 -10.64 3.02
C HIS A 162 14.89 -10.18 4.24
N VAL A 163 15.12 -8.95 4.74
CA VAL A 163 14.35 -8.38 5.86
C VAL A 163 12.89 -8.18 5.45
N ILE A 164 12.66 -7.53 4.30
CA ILE A 164 11.31 -7.32 3.75
C ILE A 164 10.62 -8.66 3.47
N ARG A 165 11.32 -9.63 2.87
CA ARG A 165 10.77 -10.98 2.66
C ARG A 165 10.41 -11.67 3.97
N SER A 166 11.27 -11.57 4.99
CA SER A 166 11.00 -12.12 6.31
C SER A 166 9.84 -11.42 6.99
N GLN A 167 9.69 -10.11 6.83
CA GLN A 167 8.56 -9.34 7.35
C GLN A 167 7.27 -9.69 6.63
N LEU A 168 7.26 -9.78 5.29
CA LEU A 168 6.10 -10.28 4.54
C LEU A 168 5.72 -11.64 5.10
N SER A 169 6.68 -12.57 5.12
CA SER A 169 6.44 -13.94 5.60
C SER A 169 5.93 -13.94 7.04
N LYS A 170 6.46 -13.14 7.96
CA LYS A 170 6.01 -13.08 9.36
C LYS A 170 4.64 -12.44 9.51
N PHE A 171 4.36 -11.35 8.79
CA PHE A 171 3.03 -10.73 8.75
C PHE A 171 1.99 -11.76 8.30
N TRP A 172 2.31 -12.53 7.25
CA TRP A 172 1.44 -13.59 6.76
C TRP A 172 1.33 -14.77 7.72
N ILE A 173 2.45 -15.29 8.22
CA ILE A 173 2.50 -16.45 9.16
C ILE A 173 1.78 -16.15 10.47
N ASN A 174 1.92 -14.94 11.01
CA ASN A 174 1.25 -14.56 12.25
C ASN A 174 -0.28 -14.45 12.07
N LYS A 175 -0.76 -14.21 10.84
CA LYS A 175 -2.19 -14.28 10.52
C LYS A 175 -2.68 -15.71 10.23
N ASP A 176 -1.78 -16.66 9.99
CA ASP A 176 -2.07 -18.00 9.41
C ASP A 176 -2.51 -19.05 10.44
N ILE A 177 -2.12 -18.91 11.72
CA ILE A 177 -2.27 -19.99 12.73
C ILE A 177 -3.74 -20.36 12.99
N ASP A 178 -4.67 -19.44 12.75
CA ASP A 178 -6.11 -19.65 12.99
C ASP A 178 -6.97 -19.60 11.73
N LEU A 179 -6.38 -19.68 10.52
CA LEU A 179 -7.13 -19.62 9.25
C LEU A 179 -7.63 -20.99 8.82
N ARG A 180 -8.93 -21.06 8.49
CA ARG A 180 -9.56 -22.25 7.87
C ARG A 180 -9.56 -22.15 6.34
N TYR A 181 -9.66 -20.95 5.81
CA TYR A 181 -9.62 -20.64 4.38
C TYR A 181 -8.77 -19.40 4.19
N PHE A 182 -7.95 -19.38 3.14
CA PHE A 182 -7.17 -18.22 2.72
C PHE A 182 -7.04 -18.21 1.20
N TYR A 183 -7.34 -17.07 0.59
CA TYR A 183 -7.23 -16.85 -0.84
C TYR A 183 -6.83 -15.41 -1.12
N ARG A 184 -5.69 -15.26 -1.81
CA ARG A 184 -5.22 -13.95 -2.29
C ARG A 184 -5.59 -13.78 -3.74
N LYS A 185 -6.25 -12.66 -4.05
CA LYS A 185 -6.58 -12.26 -5.41
C LYS A 185 -5.93 -10.94 -5.78
N GLU A 186 -5.56 -10.84 -7.05
CA GLU A 186 -5.22 -9.59 -7.71
C GLU A 186 -6.45 -9.17 -8.52
N ILE A 187 -7.02 -8.01 -8.19
CA ILE A 187 -8.22 -7.47 -8.83
C ILE A 187 -7.82 -6.23 -9.64
N PRO A 188 -7.87 -6.27 -10.98
CA PRO A 188 -7.65 -5.09 -11.80
C PRO A 188 -8.55 -3.92 -11.36
N ILE A 189 -8.04 -2.69 -11.40
CA ILE A 189 -8.77 -1.52 -10.86
C ILE A 189 -10.12 -1.29 -11.54
N ASN A 190 -10.26 -1.65 -12.83
CA ASN A 190 -11.51 -1.59 -13.57
C ASN A 190 -12.54 -2.61 -13.06
N ASP A 191 -12.12 -3.85 -12.81
CA ASP A 191 -12.99 -4.88 -12.26
C ASP A 191 -13.44 -4.49 -10.85
N ARG A 192 -12.50 -3.95 -10.05
CA ARG A 192 -12.78 -3.43 -8.72
C ARG A 192 -13.80 -2.30 -8.73
N LEU A 193 -13.70 -1.38 -9.68
CA LEU A 193 -14.68 -0.30 -9.84
C LEU A 193 -16.08 -0.83 -10.18
N ASN A 194 -16.15 -1.88 -11.01
CA ASN A 194 -17.41 -2.52 -11.37
C ASN A 194 -18.07 -3.24 -10.17
N GLU A 195 -17.28 -3.92 -9.33
CA GLU A 195 -17.75 -4.55 -8.09
C GLU A 195 -18.38 -3.54 -7.11
N CYS A 196 -17.95 -2.28 -7.13
CA CYS A 196 -18.50 -1.24 -6.25
C CYS A 196 -19.80 -0.60 -6.75
N ILE A 197 -20.16 -0.77 -8.03
CA ILE A 197 -21.32 -0.14 -8.67
C ILE A 197 -22.50 -1.12 -8.79
N SER A 198 -22.21 -2.43 -8.76
CA SER A 198 -23.20 -3.52 -8.75
C SER A 198 -23.88 -3.68 -7.39
#